data_AF-E1IEN1-F1
#
_entry.id   AF-E1IEN1-F1
#
_cell.length_a   1.000
_cell.length_b   1.000
_cell.length_c   1.000
_cell.angle_alpha   90.00
_cell.angle_beta   90.00
_cell.angle_gamma   90.00
#
_symmetry.space_group_name_H-M   'P 1'
#
loop_
_entity.id
_entity.type
_entity.pdbx_description
1 polymer ?
#
loop_
_entity_poly.entity_id
_entity_poly.type
_entity_poly.pdbx_seq_one_letter_code
_entity_poly.pdbx_strand_id
1 'polypeptide(L)'
;MSATTTTTSVLTRLGLRPTTPTATIPATLPGAGRALAQPPGIEASLAYMQRVSPNDRYLLPLGWHLTQQQRPDLVHTALVGETNHILISGASDSGKDNLAWWMLLALALMQPDPKHLQIGIIDGKGLDFQPWQNKAQTWALATDPEAIPTTMRALSAKRQRRRDILATAGVSKWEHYQGNDLPLLVIFISELSLLDTALKRERLQKDRDRTLDLDLDAWLNTELTTGRAFGMRYLIGIQTVTGMEMVWRSQIGVFMGGYQPDESQVKPNTGKTAKQIAASGAVPPNLLPPPPTGAGVFTVVSGEQCVTVRAPYLSDSERRRWLSNIQDRPQAEVPVEPIPQQETETPNETSLTLPPTEIAIIGARIALGHTKTAIVRAIPDYDTRRHREFAAYYERIAAELAGRGVVKGGG
;
A
#
# COMPACT_ATOMS: atom_id res chain seq x y z
N MET A 1 -42.99 6.72 4.54
CA MET A 1 -42.67 7.49 3.32
C MET A 1 -41.22 7.25 2.97
N SER A 2 -40.93 6.30 2.07
CA SER A 2 -39.56 6.01 1.64
C SER A 2 -39.15 7.03 0.59
N ALA A 3 -38.17 7.88 0.92
CA ALA A 3 -37.54 8.76 -0.06
C ALA A 3 -36.74 7.89 -1.04
N THR A 4 -37.19 7.82 -2.28
CA THR A 4 -36.47 7.21 -3.39
C THR A 4 -35.30 8.13 -3.74
N THR A 5 -34.16 7.97 -3.07
CA THR A 5 -32.93 8.67 -3.44
C THR A 5 -32.53 8.21 -4.83
N THR A 6 -32.68 9.07 -5.83
CA THR A 6 -32.26 8.78 -7.20
C THR A 6 -30.74 8.75 -7.23
N THR A 7 -30.15 7.55 -7.14
CA THR A 7 -28.70 7.37 -7.21
C THR A 7 -28.23 7.68 -8.64
N THR A 8 -27.73 8.90 -8.86
CA THR A 8 -27.09 9.27 -10.12
C THR A 8 -25.90 8.34 -10.40
N SER A 9 -25.90 7.69 -11.56
CA SER A 9 -24.83 6.81 -12.03
C SER A 9 -23.46 7.48 -11.92
N VAL A 10 -22.43 6.73 -11.50
CA VAL A 10 -21.03 7.21 -11.46
C VAL A 10 -20.59 7.74 -12.83
N LEU A 11 -20.97 7.11 -13.94
CA LEU A 11 -20.64 7.64 -15.27
C LEU A 11 -21.22 9.03 -15.50
N THR A 12 -22.48 9.23 -15.10
CA THR A 12 -23.16 10.53 -15.22
C THR A 12 -22.47 11.58 -14.33
N ARG A 13 -22.09 11.20 -13.11
CA ARG A 13 -21.34 12.06 -12.18
C ARG A 13 -19.97 12.46 -12.74
N LEU A 14 -19.31 11.55 -13.45
CA LEU A 14 -18.01 11.75 -14.07
C LEU A 14 -18.10 12.46 -15.44
N GLY A 15 -19.30 12.82 -15.89
CA GLY A 15 -19.52 13.45 -17.21
C GLY A 15 -19.21 12.54 -18.39
N LEU A 16 -19.21 11.22 -18.17
CA LEU A 16 -18.84 10.21 -19.15
C LEU A 16 -20.07 9.69 -19.89
N ARG A 17 -19.94 9.54 -21.21
CA ARG A 17 -20.98 8.93 -22.05
C ARG A 17 -20.63 7.46 -22.28
N PRO A 18 -21.56 6.52 -22.08
CA PRO A 18 -21.30 5.12 -22.39
C PRO A 18 -20.94 4.99 -23.87
N THR A 19 -19.74 4.49 -24.14
CA THR A 19 -19.28 4.24 -25.51
C THR A 19 -20.02 3.05 -26.08
N THR A 20 -20.49 3.16 -27.32
CA THR A 20 -21.11 2.04 -28.03
C THR A 20 -20.02 1.04 -28.40
N PRO A 21 -20.12 -0.25 -27.98
CA PRO A 21 -19.10 -1.23 -28.33
C PRO A 21 -19.07 -1.47 -29.84
N THR A 22 -17.87 -1.44 -30.42
CA THR A 22 -17.61 -1.78 -31.82
C THR A 22 -17.92 -3.26 -32.07
N ALA A 23 -18.49 -3.59 -33.23
CA ALA A 23 -19.06 -4.91 -33.55
C ALA A 23 -18.03 -6.06 -33.74
N THR A 24 -16.73 -5.82 -33.59
CA THR A 24 -15.69 -6.82 -33.75
C THR A 24 -15.51 -7.66 -32.49
N ILE A 25 -15.49 -8.99 -32.63
CA ILE A 25 -15.16 -9.90 -31.52
C ILE A 25 -13.73 -9.56 -31.05
N PRO A 26 -13.54 -9.19 -29.78
CA PRO A 26 -12.21 -8.84 -29.30
C PRO A 26 -11.31 -10.07 -29.21
N ALA A 27 -10.05 -9.88 -29.60
CA ALA A 27 -9.05 -10.93 -29.57
C ALA A 27 -8.65 -11.32 -28.13
N THR A 28 -8.31 -12.59 -27.92
CA THR A 28 -7.66 -13.07 -26.70
C THR A 28 -6.14 -12.96 -26.81
N LEU A 29 -5.45 -12.86 -25.67
CA LEU A 29 -3.99 -12.89 -25.65
C LEU A 29 -3.50 -14.35 -25.86
N PRO A 30 -2.61 -14.62 -26.83
CA PRO A 30 -2.04 -15.95 -27.01
C PRO A 30 -1.41 -16.49 -25.72
N GLY A 31 -1.73 -17.74 -25.38
CA GLY A 31 -1.24 -18.41 -24.15
C GLY A 31 -1.97 -18.03 -22.85
N ALA A 32 -2.86 -17.03 -22.86
CA ALA A 32 -3.60 -16.59 -21.67
C ALA A 32 -5.05 -17.12 -21.61
N GLY A 33 -5.34 -18.19 -22.34
CA GLY A 33 -6.67 -18.78 -22.40
C GLY A 33 -7.70 -17.81 -22.98
N ARG A 34 -8.64 -17.37 -22.14
CA ARG A 34 -9.74 -16.47 -22.52
C ARG A 34 -9.50 -15.01 -22.12
N ALA A 35 -8.37 -14.69 -21.51
CA ALA A 35 -8.05 -13.31 -21.16
C ALA A 35 -7.95 -12.45 -22.44
N LEU A 36 -8.54 -11.26 -22.41
CA LEU A 36 -8.55 -10.38 -23.59
C LEU A 36 -7.15 -9.85 -23.90
N ALA A 37 -6.80 -9.71 -25.18
CA ALA A 37 -5.57 -9.07 -25.60
C ALA A 37 -5.57 -7.56 -25.27
N GLN A 38 -6.72 -6.90 -25.45
CA GLN A 38 -6.92 -5.49 -25.15
C GLN A 38 -8.15 -5.33 -24.26
N PRO A 39 -8.01 -5.50 -22.93
CA PRO A 39 -9.14 -5.41 -22.02
C PRO A 39 -9.68 -3.97 -21.98
N PRO A 40 -11.01 -3.79 -21.90
CA PRO A 40 -11.62 -2.47 -21.69
C PRO A 40 -11.08 -1.75 -20.45
N GLY A 41 -10.94 -0.42 -20.55
CA GLY A 41 -10.43 0.42 -19.48
C GLY A 41 -11.39 0.59 -18.28
N ILE A 42 -11.00 1.45 -17.34
CA ILE A 42 -11.75 1.66 -16.09
C ILE A 42 -13.17 2.20 -16.32
N GLU A 43 -13.39 3.08 -17.30
CA GLU A 43 -14.73 3.61 -17.63
C GLU A 43 -15.70 2.48 -18.00
N ALA A 44 -15.31 1.60 -18.91
CA ALA A 44 -16.10 0.44 -19.31
C ALA A 44 -16.33 -0.51 -18.14
N SER A 45 -15.34 -0.63 -17.23
CA SER A 45 -15.42 -1.48 -16.06
C SER A 45 -16.43 -0.97 -15.03
N LEU A 46 -16.42 0.35 -14.77
CA LEU A 46 -17.42 1.02 -13.93
C LEU A 46 -18.83 0.88 -14.52
N ALA A 47 -18.96 1.13 -15.83
CA ALA A 47 -20.22 0.97 -16.55
C ALA A 47 -20.77 -0.45 -16.45
N TYR A 48 -19.91 -1.45 -16.60
CA TYR A 48 -20.28 -2.85 -16.52
C TYR A 48 -20.81 -3.21 -15.12
N MET A 49 -20.03 -2.90 -14.08
CA MET A 49 -20.40 -3.23 -12.69
C MET A 49 -21.71 -2.54 -12.28
N GLN A 50 -21.92 -1.29 -12.69
CA GLN A 50 -23.19 -0.59 -12.43
C GLN A 50 -24.40 -1.21 -13.10
N ARG A 51 -24.22 -1.76 -14.29
CA ARG A 51 -25.30 -2.38 -15.04
C ARG A 51 -25.64 -3.76 -14.51
N VAL A 52 -24.63 -4.56 -14.18
CA VAL A 52 -24.81 -5.98 -13.81
C VAL A 52 -25.13 -6.13 -12.32
N SER A 53 -24.56 -5.27 -11.48
CA SER A 53 -24.71 -5.33 -10.02
C SER A 53 -25.09 -3.94 -9.45
N PRO A 54 -26.23 -3.35 -9.85
CA PRO A 54 -26.60 -1.98 -9.49
C PRO A 54 -26.81 -1.77 -7.99
N ASN A 55 -27.10 -2.84 -7.24
CA ASN A 55 -27.41 -2.78 -5.81
C ASN A 55 -26.21 -3.18 -4.93
N ASP A 56 -25.17 -3.77 -5.51
CA ASP A 56 -24.02 -4.22 -4.75
C ASP A 56 -23.11 -3.04 -4.43
N ARG A 57 -22.58 -3.04 -3.21
CA ARG A 57 -21.64 -2.03 -2.73
C ARG A 57 -20.24 -2.62 -2.66
N TYR A 58 -19.25 -1.75 -2.72
CA TYR A 58 -17.84 -2.12 -2.57
C TYR A 58 -17.37 -3.16 -3.60
N LEU A 59 -17.83 -2.99 -4.84
CA LEU A 59 -17.44 -3.81 -5.98
C LEU A 59 -15.98 -3.55 -6.38
N LEU A 60 -15.26 -4.64 -6.64
CA LEU A 60 -13.90 -4.65 -7.15
C LEU A 60 -13.86 -5.40 -8.48
N PRO A 61 -13.31 -4.78 -9.54
CA PRO A 61 -13.06 -5.49 -10.77
C PRO A 61 -11.82 -6.38 -10.64
N LEU A 62 -11.92 -7.63 -11.11
CA LEU A 62 -10.83 -8.61 -11.07
C LEU A 62 -10.15 -8.79 -12.44
N GLY A 63 -10.89 -8.61 -13.54
CA GLY A 63 -10.31 -8.60 -14.88
C GLY A 63 -11.30 -9.01 -15.97
N TRP A 64 -10.94 -8.68 -17.21
CA TRP A 64 -11.75 -8.99 -18.38
C TRP A 64 -11.34 -10.30 -19.04
N HIS A 65 -12.33 -11.04 -19.53
CA HIS A 65 -12.13 -12.23 -20.35
C HIS A 65 -13.23 -12.34 -21.42
N LEU A 66 -13.05 -13.31 -22.31
CA LEU A 66 -14.07 -13.72 -23.26
C LEU A 66 -14.89 -14.87 -22.67
N THR A 67 -16.22 -14.80 -22.78
CA THR A 67 -17.11 -15.90 -22.41
C THR A 67 -17.08 -17.00 -23.48
N GLN A 68 -17.72 -18.15 -23.20
CA GLN A 68 -17.91 -19.20 -24.21
C GLN A 68 -18.65 -18.68 -25.46
N GLN A 69 -19.55 -17.71 -25.27
CA GLN A 69 -20.34 -17.07 -26.33
C GLN A 69 -19.58 -15.96 -27.06
N GLN A 70 -18.25 -15.87 -26.90
CA GLN A 70 -17.39 -14.87 -27.55
C GLN A 70 -17.77 -13.41 -27.19
N ARG A 71 -18.28 -13.19 -25.98
CA ARG A 71 -18.61 -11.85 -25.46
C ARG A 71 -17.59 -11.42 -24.40
N PRO A 72 -17.16 -10.14 -24.37
CA PRO A 72 -16.42 -9.59 -23.25
C PRO A 72 -17.23 -9.66 -21.96
N ASP A 73 -16.59 -10.12 -20.90
CA ASP A 73 -17.16 -10.16 -19.57
C ASP A 73 -16.11 -9.71 -18.54
N LEU A 74 -16.57 -9.06 -17.50
CA LEU A 74 -15.76 -8.55 -16.40
C LEU A 74 -16.03 -9.40 -15.17
N VAL A 75 -15.02 -10.17 -14.77
CA VAL A 75 -15.02 -10.80 -13.46
C VAL A 75 -14.85 -9.71 -12.42
N HIS A 76 -15.73 -9.69 -11.43
CA HIS A 76 -15.74 -8.74 -10.33
C HIS A 76 -16.21 -9.44 -9.05
N THR A 77 -16.02 -8.81 -7.89
CA THR A 77 -16.54 -9.30 -6.61
C THR A 77 -16.91 -8.14 -5.70
N ALA A 78 -17.82 -8.36 -4.74
CA ALA A 78 -18.09 -7.43 -3.66
C ALA A 78 -17.24 -7.72 -2.41
N LEU A 79 -16.61 -6.69 -1.85
CA LEU A 79 -15.90 -6.81 -0.56
C LEU A 79 -16.83 -7.02 0.64
N VAL A 80 -18.15 -6.96 0.43
CA VAL A 80 -19.17 -7.23 1.44
C VAL A 80 -20.14 -8.24 0.85
N GLY A 81 -20.41 -9.31 1.59
CA GLY A 81 -21.29 -10.40 1.15
C GLY A 81 -20.57 -11.53 0.41
N GLU A 82 -19.56 -11.22 -0.42
CA GLU A 82 -18.87 -12.23 -1.24
C GLU A 82 -17.43 -12.51 -0.77
N THR A 83 -16.55 -11.49 -0.82
CA THR A 83 -15.11 -11.65 -0.58
C THR A 83 -14.65 -10.81 0.61
N ASN A 84 -13.80 -11.39 1.46
CA ASN A 84 -13.22 -10.66 2.61
C ASN A 84 -11.83 -10.09 2.29
N HIS A 85 -10.94 -10.94 1.79
CA HIS A 85 -9.55 -10.59 1.56
C HIS A 85 -9.10 -11.14 0.21
N ILE A 86 -8.21 -10.43 -0.47
CA ILE A 86 -7.67 -10.79 -1.78
C ILE A 86 -6.16 -10.91 -1.67
N LEU A 87 -5.61 -12.01 -2.17
CA LEU A 87 -4.17 -12.17 -2.37
C LEU A 87 -3.84 -11.95 -3.86
N ILE A 88 -2.95 -11.00 -4.13
CA ILE A 88 -2.41 -10.69 -5.46
C ILE A 88 -0.97 -11.17 -5.49
N SER A 89 -0.67 -12.15 -6.33
CA SER A 89 0.64 -12.79 -6.42
C SER A 89 1.19 -12.77 -7.84
N GLY A 90 2.51 -12.93 -8.00
CA GLY A 90 3.15 -13.03 -9.31
C GLY A 90 4.53 -12.38 -9.34
N ALA A 91 5.36 -12.77 -10.30
CA ALA A 91 6.71 -12.27 -10.48
C ALA A 91 6.76 -10.73 -10.65
N SER A 92 7.95 -10.14 -10.61
CA SER A 92 8.16 -8.73 -11.02
C SER A 92 7.56 -8.48 -12.40
N ASP A 93 7.05 -7.26 -12.62
CA ASP A 93 6.45 -6.81 -13.89
C ASP A 93 5.19 -7.56 -14.37
N SER A 94 4.66 -8.48 -13.57
CA SER A 94 3.37 -9.14 -13.85
C SER A 94 2.16 -8.19 -13.82
N GLY A 95 2.32 -6.96 -13.30
CA GLY A 95 1.27 -5.95 -13.26
C GLY A 95 0.46 -5.90 -11.96
N LYS A 96 0.96 -6.45 -10.86
CA LYS A 96 0.27 -6.46 -9.54
C LYS A 96 -0.12 -5.05 -9.06
N ASP A 97 0.82 -4.11 -9.07
CA ASP A 97 0.55 -2.75 -8.60
C ASP A 97 -0.41 -2.01 -9.53
N ASN A 98 -0.34 -2.27 -10.84
CA ASN A 98 -1.31 -1.76 -11.81
C ASN A 98 -2.72 -2.32 -11.55
N LEU A 99 -2.84 -3.62 -11.25
CA LEU A 99 -4.11 -4.24 -10.87
C LEU A 99 -4.66 -3.60 -9.58
N ALA A 100 -3.83 -3.42 -8.56
CA ALA A 100 -4.23 -2.78 -7.31
C ALA A 100 -4.68 -1.32 -7.53
N TRP A 101 -3.96 -0.55 -8.36
CA TRP A 101 -4.36 0.79 -8.79
C TRP A 101 -5.76 0.79 -9.43
N TRP A 102 -6.02 -0.12 -10.37
CA TRP A 102 -7.31 -0.23 -11.03
C TRP A 102 -8.44 -0.60 -10.07
N MET A 103 -8.20 -1.58 -9.18
CA MET A 103 -9.13 -1.99 -8.13
C MET A 103 -9.48 -0.84 -7.19
N LEU A 104 -8.46 -0.16 -6.63
CA LEU A 104 -8.64 0.91 -5.66
C LEU A 104 -9.32 2.14 -6.29
N LEU A 105 -8.95 2.52 -7.52
CA LEU A 105 -9.63 3.60 -8.25
C LEU A 105 -11.09 3.24 -8.52
N ALA A 106 -11.37 2.03 -9.01
CA ALA A 106 -12.74 1.61 -9.29
C ALA A 106 -13.61 1.64 -8.01
N LEU A 107 -13.06 1.14 -6.90
CA LEU A 107 -13.73 1.16 -5.60
C LEU A 107 -14.00 2.59 -5.12
N ALA A 108 -12.99 3.46 -5.16
CA ALA A 108 -13.08 4.84 -4.73
C ALA A 108 -14.08 5.65 -5.55
N LEU A 109 -14.13 5.45 -6.87
CA LEU A 109 -15.07 6.11 -7.78
C LEU A 109 -16.51 5.59 -7.59
N MET A 110 -16.68 4.32 -7.23
CA MET A 110 -17.99 3.73 -6.93
C MET A 110 -18.52 4.08 -5.53
N GLN A 111 -17.62 4.36 -4.57
CA GLN A 111 -17.98 4.72 -3.19
C GLN A 111 -17.35 6.06 -2.78
N PRO A 112 -17.67 7.18 -3.45
CA PRO A 112 -16.94 8.45 -3.34
C PRO A 112 -17.03 9.13 -1.97
N ASP A 113 -17.97 8.73 -1.12
CA ASP A 113 -18.12 9.31 0.22
C ASP A 113 -17.12 8.67 1.20
N PRO A 114 -16.18 9.44 1.79
CA PRO A 114 -15.21 8.93 2.76
C PRO A 114 -15.84 8.41 4.06
N LYS A 115 -17.12 8.73 4.34
CA LYS A 115 -17.87 8.15 5.46
C LYS A 115 -18.28 6.70 5.20
N HIS A 116 -18.29 6.27 3.94
CA HIS A 116 -18.59 4.88 3.56
C HIS A 116 -17.33 4.06 3.28
N LEU A 117 -16.27 4.69 2.75
CA LEU A 117 -15.04 4.01 2.37
C LEU A 117 -13.81 4.78 2.85
N GLN A 118 -12.90 4.06 3.49
CA GLN A 118 -11.54 4.49 3.74
C GLN A 118 -10.52 3.51 3.14
N ILE A 119 -9.40 4.02 2.65
CA ILE A 119 -8.33 3.25 2.02
C ILE A 119 -7.02 3.46 2.77
N GLY A 120 -6.42 2.39 3.27
CA GLY A 120 -5.05 2.37 3.78
C GLY A 120 -4.11 1.79 2.74
N ILE A 121 -2.94 2.39 2.54
CA ILE A 121 -1.94 1.89 1.58
C ILE A 121 -0.61 1.77 2.31
N ILE A 122 -0.03 0.57 2.29
CA ILE A 122 1.33 0.31 2.76
C ILE A 122 2.15 -0.08 1.53
N ASP A 123 2.93 0.88 1.04
CA ASP A 123 3.75 0.75 -0.17
C ASP A 123 5.23 0.97 0.14
N GLY A 124 5.91 -0.04 0.66
CA GLY A 124 7.32 0.09 1.02
C GLY A 124 8.30 0.13 -0.16
N LYS A 125 7.84 0.05 -1.41
CA LYS A 125 8.69 0.01 -2.62
C LYS A 125 8.97 1.39 -3.20
N GLY A 126 8.18 2.42 -2.88
CA GLY A 126 8.42 3.75 -3.40
C GLY A 126 7.21 4.68 -3.40
N LEU A 127 7.14 5.51 -4.43
CA LEU A 127 6.20 6.63 -4.56
C LEU A 127 5.01 6.29 -5.47
N ASP A 128 4.83 5.03 -5.84
CA ASP A 128 3.83 4.59 -6.83
C ASP A 128 2.41 4.97 -6.40
N PHE A 129 2.14 4.95 -5.10
CA PHE A 129 0.86 5.35 -4.51
C PHE A 129 0.89 6.74 -3.85
N GLN A 130 1.98 7.50 -3.94
CA GLN A 130 2.08 8.86 -3.39
C GLN A 130 0.91 9.78 -3.78
N PRO A 131 0.38 9.76 -5.02
CA PRO A 131 -0.74 10.61 -5.40
C PRO A 131 -2.01 10.45 -4.54
N TRP A 132 -2.17 9.32 -3.84
CA TRP A 132 -3.30 9.09 -2.93
C TRP A 132 -3.25 9.92 -1.65
N GLN A 133 -2.10 10.48 -1.27
CA GLN A 133 -1.86 11.09 0.05
C GLN A 133 -2.94 12.08 0.48
N ASN A 134 -3.42 12.91 -0.44
CA ASN A 134 -4.35 13.98 -0.15
C ASN A 134 -5.82 13.62 -0.39
N LYS A 135 -6.14 12.39 -0.81
CA LYS A 135 -7.52 12.00 -1.15
C LYS A 135 -8.35 11.81 0.11
N ALA A 136 -9.61 12.27 0.08
CA ALA A 136 -10.54 12.25 1.21
C ALA A 136 -10.75 10.85 1.79
N GLN A 137 -10.76 9.83 0.94
CA GLN A 137 -10.92 8.43 1.32
C GLN A 137 -9.62 7.79 1.80
N THR A 138 -8.45 8.34 1.48
CA THR A 138 -7.20 7.81 2.04
C THR A 138 -7.29 7.95 3.54
N TRP A 139 -6.99 6.91 4.32
CA TRP A 139 -6.90 6.93 5.78
C TRP A 139 -5.44 7.04 6.20
N ALA A 140 -4.59 6.19 5.65
CA ALA A 140 -3.15 6.21 5.85
C ALA A 140 -2.42 5.82 4.56
N LEU A 141 -1.22 6.36 4.40
CA LEU A 141 -0.29 6.03 3.33
C LEU A 141 1.10 5.90 3.95
N ALA A 142 1.69 4.72 3.86
CA ALA A 142 3.05 4.44 4.30
C ALA A 142 3.91 4.08 3.09
N THR A 143 4.59 5.08 2.51
CA THR A 143 5.52 4.92 1.38
C THR A 143 6.95 4.61 1.84
N ASP A 144 7.28 4.98 3.09
CA ASP A 144 8.61 4.79 3.66
C ASP A 144 8.65 3.58 4.59
N PRO A 145 9.69 2.72 4.52
CA PRO A 145 9.82 1.57 5.40
C PRO A 145 9.75 1.90 6.90
N GLU A 146 10.20 3.09 7.30
CA GLU A 146 10.16 3.55 8.70
C GLU A 146 8.73 3.85 9.19
N ALA A 147 7.82 4.22 8.29
CA ALA A 147 6.42 4.48 8.62
C ALA A 147 5.59 3.20 8.75
N ILE A 148 6.08 2.07 8.22
CA ILE A 148 5.35 0.80 8.19
C ILE A 148 4.98 0.31 9.60
N PRO A 149 5.91 0.18 10.58
CA PRO A 149 5.55 -0.37 11.88
C PRO A 149 4.54 0.51 12.64
N THR A 150 4.68 1.83 12.53
CA THR A 150 3.72 2.79 13.12
C THR A 150 2.34 2.65 12.48
N THR A 151 2.27 2.46 11.16
CA THR A 151 1.02 2.24 10.43
C THR A 151 0.37 0.90 10.81
N MET A 152 1.16 -0.16 10.98
CA MET A 152 0.65 -1.47 11.46
C MET A 152 0.05 -1.38 12.87
N ARG A 153 0.73 -0.67 13.79
CA ARG A 153 0.19 -0.41 15.13
C ARG A 153 -1.10 0.41 15.08
N ALA A 154 -1.15 1.43 14.21
CA ALA A 154 -2.36 2.23 14.01
C ALA A 154 -3.53 1.41 13.45
N LEU A 155 -3.27 0.45 12.57
CA LEU A 155 -4.28 -0.51 12.07
C LEU A 155 -4.85 -1.36 13.19
N SER A 156 -3.99 -1.96 14.02
CA SER A 156 -4.46 -2.76 15.16
C SER A 156 -5.24 -1.92 16.19
N ALA A 157 -4.82 -0.67 16.44
CA ALA A 157 -5.57 0.25 17.27
C ALA A 157 -6.95 0.60 16.67
N LYS A 158 -7.02 0.83 15.34
CA LYS A 158 -8.29 1.02 14.61
C LYS A 158 -9.20 -0.19 14.78
N ARG A 159 -8.66 -1.40 14.62
CA ARG A 159 -9.40 -2.66 14.78
C ARG A 159 -9.98 -2.78 16.19
N GLN A 160 -9.16 -2.53 17.21
CA GLN A 160 -9.60 -2.58 18.61
C GLN A 160 -10.68 -1.52 18.90
N ARG A 161 -10.49 -0.26 18.47
CA ARG A 161 -11.51 0.79 18.59
C ARG A 161 -12.83 0.38 17.95
N ARG A 162 -12.79 -0.24 16.76
CA ARG A 162 -14.00 -0.70 16.07
C ARG A 162 -14.70 -1.82 16.84
N ARG A 163 -13.94 -2.77 17.39
CA ARG A 163 -14.50 -3.80 18.28
C ARG A 163 -15.24 -3.17 19.46
N ASP A 164 -14.64 -2.17 20.10
CA ASP A 164 -15.24 -1.52 21.27
C ASP A 164 -16.54 -0.79 20.91
N ILE A 165 -16.56 -0.06 19.79
CA ILE A 165 -17.78 0.61 19.27
C ILE A 165 -18.91 -0.41 19.00
N LEU A 166 -18.58 -1.53 18.36
CA LEU A 166 -19.55 -2.58 18.04
C LEU A 166 -20.08 -3.25 19.32
N ALA A 167 -19.20 -3.51 20.28
CA ALA A 167 -19.56 -4.07 21.58
C ALA A 167 -20.50 -3.13 22.36
N THR A 168 -20.20 -1.83 22.41
CA THR A 168 -21.07 -0.81 23.03
C THR A 168 -22.43 -0.74 22.33
N ALA A 169 -22.47 -0.91 21.02
CA ALA A 169 -23.71 -0.93 20.24
C ALA A 169 -24.44 -2.29 20.28
N GLY A 170 -23.93 -3.28 21.02
CA GLY A 170 -24.56 -4.61 21.15
C GLY A 170 -24.53 -5.45 19.87
N VAL A 171 -23.64 -5.16 18.92
CA VAL A 171 -23.52 -5.88 17.65
C VAL A 171 -22.16 -6.57 17.53
N SER A 172 -22.14 -7.75 16.90
CA SER A 172 -20.90 -8.54 16.71
C SER A 172 -20.23 -8.33 15.35
N LYS A 173 -20.92 -7.67 14.41
CA LYS A 173 -20.47 -7.47 13.03
C LYS A 173 -20.72 -6.04 12.59
N TRP A 174 -19.75 -5.49 11.86
CA TRP A 174 -19.80 -4.15 11.26
C TRP A 174 -21.01 -3.98 10.33
N GLU A 175 -21.38 -5.02 9.59
CA GLU A 175 -22.53 -4.98 8.67
C GLU A 175 -23.87 -4.74 9.39
N HIS A 176 -23.95 -5.02 10.69
CA HIS A 176 -25.17 -4.81 11.49
C HIS A 176 -25.18 -3.45 12.21
N TYR A 177 -24.08 -2.71 12.16
CA TYR A 177 -23.91 -1.45 12.87
C TYR A 177 -24.58 -0.28 12.15
N GLN A 178 -25.38 0.51 12.87
CA GLN A 178 -26.22 1.58 12.30
C GLN A 178 -25.68 3.00 12.54
N GLY A 179 -24.54 3.16 13.20
CA GLY A 179 -24.02 4.47 13.62
C GLY A 179 -23.38 5.31 12.50
N ASN A 180 -23.17 4.74 11.31
CA ASN A 180 -22.65 5.41 10.12
C ASN A 180 -21.28 6.14 10.28
N ASP A 181 -20.56 5.94 11.39
CA ASP A 181 -19.23 6.52 11.67
C ASP A 181 -18.08 5.50 11.48
N LEU A 182 -18.42 4.28 11.05
CA LEU A 182 -17.49 3.22 10.71
C LEU A 182 -17.51 2.97 9.19
N PRO A 183 -16.69 3.67 8.38
CA PRO A 183 -16.53 3.32 6.97
C PRO A 183 -15.94 1.91 6.82
N LEU A 184 -16.20 1.24 5.69
CA LEU A 184 -15.39 0.09 5.30
C LEU A 184 -13.94 0.55 5.15
N LEU A 185 -12.99 -0.10 5.83
CA LEU A 185 -11.56 0.19 5.66
C LEU A 185 -10.93 -0.90 4.79
N VAL A 186 -10.43 -0.50 3.62
CA VAL A 186 -9.71 -1.38 2.69
C VAL A 186 -8.23 -1.08 2.78
N ILE A 187 -7.41 -2.08 3.09
CA ILE A 187 -5.98 -1.94 3.25
C ILE A 187 -5.31 -2.64 2.07
N PHE A 188 -4.51 -1.91 1.30
CA PHE A 188 -3.59 -2.49 0.32
C PHE A 188 -2.18 -2.55 0.89
N ILE A 189 -1.57 -3.73 0.82
CA ILE A 189 -0.16 -3.96 1.14
C ILE A 189 0.52 -4.31 -0.17
N SER A 190 1.39 -3.45 -0.71
CA SER A 190 1.99 -3.68 -2.03
C SER A 190 2.91 -4.90 -2.07
N GLU A 191 3.60 -5.16 -0.97
CA GLU A 191 4.51 -6.30 -0.83
C GLU A 191 4.64 -6.72 0.62
N LEU A 192 4.15 -7.93 0.91
CA LEU A 192 4.17 -8.45 2.27
C LEU A 192 5.59 -8.64 2.82
N SER A 193 6.57 -9.04 1.98
CA SER A 193 7.96 -9.24 2.41
C SER A 193 8.65 -7.95 2.92
N LEU A 194 8.14 -6.78 2.54
CA LEU A 194 8.64 -5.51 3.05
C LEU A 194 8.22 -5.21 4.49
N LEU A 195 7.06 -5.71 4.92
CA LEU A 195 6.62 -5.55 6.31
C LEU A 195 7.57 -6.31 7.23
N ASP A 196 7.92 -7.55 6.87
CA ASP A 196 8.89 -8.36 7.63
C ASP A 196 10.25 -7.65 7.72
N THR A 197 10.73 -7.13 6.59
CA THR A 197 12.00 -6.39 6.53
C THR A 197 11.96 -5.13 7.41
N ALA A 198 10.86 -4.36 7.37
CA ALA A 198 10.70 -3.16 8.17
C ALA A 198 10.64 -3.46 9.68
N LEU A 199 9.93 -4.50 10.07
CA LEU A 199 9.86 -4.94 11.47
C LEU A 199 11.21 -5.44 11.99
N LYS A 200 11.95 -6.23 11.20
CA LYS A 200 13.32 -6.67 11.54
C LYS A 200 14.26 -5.49 11.73
N ARG A 201 14.18 -4.46 10.87
CA ARG A 201 14.98 -3.23 11.02
C ARG A 201 14.62 -2.46 12.28
N GLU A 202 13.34 -2.27 12.59
CA GLU A 202 12.91 -1.60 13.81
C GLU A 202 13.43 -2.32 15.06
N ARG A 203 13.38 -3.67 15.09
CA ARG A 203 13.94 -4.48 16.19
C ARG A 203 15.45 -4.26 16.37
N LEU A 204 16.22 -4.31 15.28
CA LEU A 204 17.67 -4.08 15.33
C LEU A 204 18.03 -2.66 15.80
N GLN A 205 17.22 -1.66 15.45
CA GLN A 205 17.43 -0.28 15.91
C GLN A 205 17.05 -0.07 17.38
N LYS A 206 16.07 -0.84 17.89
CA LYS A 206 15.51 -0.70 19.24
C LYS A 206 15.99 -1.77 20.23
N ASP A 207 17.10 -2.43 19.95
CA ASP A 207 17.77 -3.46 20.79
C ASP A 207 18.23 -2.96 22.19
N ARG A 208 17.70 -1.84 22.68
CA ARG A 208 17.81 -1.33 24.06
C ARG A 208 16.49 -1.40 24.85
N ASP A 209 15.36 -1.71 24.23
CA ASP A 209 14.05 -1.76 24.89
C ASP A 209 13.34 -3.07 24.53
N ARG A 210 13.28 -4.01 25.50
CA ARG A 210 12.79 -5.40 25.37
C ARG A 210 11.27 -5.54 25.12
N THR A 211 10.63 -4.53 24.53
CA THR A 211 9.17 -4.36 24.49
C THR A 211 8.54 -4.50 23.10
N LEU A 212 9.30 -4.93 22.07
CA LEU A 212 8.82 -5.00 20.68
C LEU A 212 8.65 -6.43 20.15
N ASP A 213 7.46 -7.00 20.41
CA ASP A 213 7.02 -8.33 19.92
C ASP A 213 5.93 -8.23 18.84
N LEU A 214 6.10 -7.35 17.83
CA LEU A 214 5.20 -7.40 16.67
C LEU A 214 5.71 -8.47 15.70
N ASP A 215 5.17 -9.67 15.80
CA ASP A 215 5.38 -10.78 14.87
C ASP A 215 4.44 -10.61 13.65
N LEU A 216 4.99 -10.63 12.43
CA LEU A 216 4.22 -10.37 11.21
C LEU A 216 3.14 -11.42 10.98
N ASP A 217 3.47 -12.70 11.14
CA ASP A 217 2.53 -13.79 10.86
C ASP A 217 1.40 -13.79 11.90
N ALA A 218 1.73 -13.58 13.18
CA ALA A 218 0.73 -13.44 14.24
C ALA A 218 -0.17 -12.21 14.05
N TRP A 219 0.43 -11.08 13.67
CA TRP A 219 -0.29 -9.84 13.35
C TRP A 219 -1.24 -10.06 12.18
N LEU A 220 -0.74 -10.57 11.05
CA LEU A 220 -1.53 -10.76 9.85
C LEU A 220 -2.65 -11.77 10.08
N ASN A 221 -2.38 -12.86 10.79
CA ASN A 221 -3.41 -13.84 11.16
C ASN A 221 -4.53 -13.19 12.00
N THR A 222 -4.17 -12.34 12.96
CA THR A 222 -5.15 -11.61 13.78
C THR A 222 -5.96 -10.62 12.96
N GLU A 223 -5.29 -9.83 12.12
CA GLU A 223 -5.91 -8.80 11.27
C GLU A 223 -6.85 -9.41 10.23
N LEU A 224 -6.50 -10.52 9.58
CA LEU A 224 -7.38 -11.17 8.60
C LEU A 224 -8.52 -11.95 9.27
N THR A 225 -8.27 -12.64 10.39
CA THR A 225 -9.31 -13.43 11.05
C THR A 225 -10.40 -12.54 11.64
N THR A 226 -10.02 -11.43 12.30
CA THR A 226 -10.97 -10.57 13.01
C THR A 226 -11.36 -9.31 12.23
N GLY A 227 -10.52 -8.87 11.29
CA GLY A 227 -10.77 -7.66 10.49
C GLY A 227 -12.08 -7.72 9.72
N ARG A 228 -12.48 -8.91 9.23
CA ARG A 228 -13.77 -9.10 8.56
C ARG A 228 -14.94 -8.56 9.39
N ALA A 229 -15.06 -9.04 10.64
CA ALA A 229 -16.16 -8.69 11.53
C ALA A 229 -16.18 -7.20 11.88
N PHE A 230 -15.04 -6.53 11.80
CA PHE A 230 -14.88 -5.11 12.14
C PHE A 230 -14.85 -4.20 10.91
N GLY A 231 -15.28 -4.68 9.74
CA GLY A 231 -15.37 -3.87 8.53
C GLY A 231 -13.99 -3.47 7.98
N MET A 232 -12.99 -4.33 8.13
CA MET A 232 -11.66 -4.19 7.55
C MET A 232 -11.45 -5.29 6.49
N ARG A 233 -10.87 -4.92 5.36
CA ARG A 233 -10.61 -5.79 4.20
C ARG A 233 -9.20 -5.57 3.73
N TYR A 234 -8.56 -6.62 3.23
CA TYR A 234 -7.14 -6.59 2.90
C TYR A 234 -6.91 -7.07 1.47
N LEU A 235 -6.15 -6.28 0.72
CA LEU A 235 -5.59 -6.62 -0.59
C LEU A 235 -4.08 -6.77 -0.37
N ILE A 236 -3.55 -7.98 -0.54
CA ILE A 236 -2.17 -8.28 -0.18
C ILE A 236 -1.40 -8.63 -1.45
N GLY A 237 -0.40 -7.82 -1.79
CA GLY A 237 0.58 -8.09 -2.83
C GLY A 237 1.74 -8.94 -2.32
N ILE A 238 2.14 -9.93 -3.13
CA ILE A 238 3.34 -10.74 -2.88
C ILE A 238 3.99 -11.16 -4.20
N GLN A 239 5.32 -11.23 -4.26
CA GLN A 239 6.01 -11.75 -5.45
C GLN A 239 6.06 -13.29 -5.47
N THR A 240 6.64 -13.87 -4.43
CA THR A 240 6.80 -15.31 -4.25
C THR A 240 6.68 -15.64 -2.78
N VAL A 241 6.02 -16.74 -2.45
CA VAL A 241 5.87 -17.12 -1.05
C VAL A 241 6.73 -18.30 -0.74
N THR A 242 7.95 -18.00 -0.31
CA THR A 242 8.89 -18.99 0.21
C THR A 242 9.09 -18.71 1.69
N GLY A 243 8.77 -19.66 2.56
CA GLY A 243 9.21 -19.65 3.96
C GLY A 243 8.39 -18.86 4.99
N MET A 244 7.20 -18.33 4.67
CA MET A 244 6.27 -17.81 5.70
C MET A 244 5.31 -18.90 6.18
N GLU A 245 4.90 -18.85 7.46
CA GLU A 245 3.83 -19.72 7.96
C GLU A 245 2.47 -19.18 7.52
N MET A 246 1.67 -20.00 6.85
CA MET A 246 0.63 -19.49 5.94
C MET A 246 -0.79 -19.68 6.47
N VAL A 247 -0.92 -19.75 7.79
CA VAL A 247 -2.20 -19.97 8.48
C VAL A 247 -3.23 -18.91 8.06
N TRP A 248 -2.79 -17.65 7.96
CA TRP A 248 -3.62 -16.51 7.57
C TRP A 248 -4.23 -16.64 6.16
N ARG A 249 -3.66 -17.48 5.27
CA ARG A 249 -4.21 -17.68 3.92
C ARG A 249 -5.58 -18.33 3.90
N SER A 250 -5.90 -19.10 4.94
CA SER A 250 -7.24 -19.67 5.11
C SER A 250 -8.34 -18.59 5.16
N GLN A 251 -7.96 -17.34 5.43
CA GLN A 251 -8.88 -16.20 5.48
C GLN A 251 -9.02 -15.48 4.12
N ILE A 252 -8.21 -15.82 3.12
CA ILE A 252 -8.27 -15.23 1.78
C ILE A 252 -9.43 -15.85 1.00
N GLY A 253 -10.34 -15.01 0.49
CA GLY A 253 -11.50 -15.46 -0.29
C GLY A 253 -11.25 -15.52 -1.80
N VAL A 254 -10.35 -14.66 -2.29
CA VAL A 254 -9.98 -14.58 -3.71
C VAL A 254 -8.47 -14.55 -3.85
N PHE A 255 -7.95 -15.40 -4.71
CA PHE A 255 -6.55 -15.41 -5.10
C PHE A 255 -6.42 -14.95 -6.55
N MET A 256 -5.44 -14.10 -6.82
CA MET A 256 -5.10 -13.61 -8.15
C MET A 256 -3.63 -13.89 -8.43
N GLY A 257 -3.37 -14.98 -9.17
CA GLY A 257 -2.02 -15.41 -9.54
C GLY A 257 -1.62 -14.88 -10.91
N GLY A 258 -0.72 -13.90 -10.96
CA GLY A 258 0.01 -13.52 -12.17
C GLY A 258 1.14 -14.50 -12.47
N TYR A 259 1.87 -14.28 -13.57
CA TYR A 259 2.94 -15.17 -14.02
C TYR A 259 3.91 -15.59 -12.90
N GLN A 260 4.20 -16.88 -12.81
CA GLN A 260 5.15 -17.47 -11.86
C GLN A 260 6.13 -18.37 -12.62
N PRO A 261 7.44 -18.30 -12.42
CA PRO A 261 8.39 -19.10 -13.19
C PRO A 261 8.34 -20.61 -12.84
N ASP A 262 7.82 -20.97 -11.67
CA ASP A 262 7.91 -22.34 -11.14
C ASP A 262 6.52 -22.85 -10.71
N GLU A 263 6.19 -24.09 -11.10
CA GLU A 263 4.92 -24.74 -10.75
C GLU A 263 4.71 -24.89 -9.23
N SER A 264 5.78 -25.08 -8.46
CA SER A 264 5.72 -25.20 -7.00
C SER A 264 5.16 -23.95 -6.33
N GLN A 265 5.18 -22.81 -7.00
CA GLN A 265 4.63 -21.54 -6.51
C GLN A 265 3.12 -21.43 -6.72
N VAL A 266 2.53 -22.24 -7.61
CA VAL A 266 1.13 -22.11 -8.01
C VAL A 266 0.19 -22.37 -6.84
N LYS A 267 0.31 -23.54 -6.19
CA LYS A 267 -0.59 -23.92 -5.07
C LYS A 267 -0.48 -22.97 -3.88
N PRO A 268 0.72 -22.57 -3.42
CA PRO A 268 0.84 -21.54 -2.40
C PRO A 268 0.08 -20.26 -2.78
N ASN A 269 0.25 -19.78 -4.01
CA ASN A 269 -0.27 -18.47 -4.41
C ASN A 269 -1.74 -18.45 -4.80
N THR A 270 -2.34 -19.61 -5.08
CA THR A 270 -3.72 -19.70 -5.58
C THR A 270 -4.64 -20.61 -4.78
N GLY A 271 -4.08 -21.37 -3.83
CA GLY A 271 -4.81 -22.41 -3.10
C GLY A 271 -5.07 -23.70 -3.89
N LYS A 272 -4.83 -23.72 -5.22
CA LYS A 272 -5.06 -24.86 -6.11
C LYS A 272 -3.79 -25.25 -6.88
N THR A 273 -3.64 -26.53 -7.21
CA THR A 273 -2.54 -26.98 -8.08
C THR A 273 -2.75 -26.54 -9.52
N ALA A 274 -1.67 -26.53 -10.32
CA ALA A 274 -1.75 -26.22 -11.75
C ALA A 274 -2.75 -27.13 -12.48
N LYS A 275 -2.76 -28.44 -12.14
CA LYS A 275 -3.71 -29.42 -12.67
C LYS A 275 -5.17 -29.09 -12.33
N GLN A 276 -5.47 -28.66 -11.10
CA GLN A 276 -6.82 -28.28 -10.69
C GLN A 276 -7.31 -27.04 -11.44
N ILE A 277 -6.45 -26.03 -11.60
CA ILE A 277 -6.77 -24.82 -12.35
C ILE A 277 -7.03 -25.14 -13.83
N ALA A 278 -6.16 -25.94 -14.44
CA ALA A 278 -6.30 -26.37 -15.83
C ALA A 278 -7.59 -27.16 -16.07
N ALA A 279 -7.98 -28.03 -15.13
CA ALA A 279 -9.23 -28.79 -15.19
C ALA A 279 -10.48 -27.89 -15.19
N SER A 280 -10.41 -26.70 -14.58
CA SER A 280 -11.46 -25.69 -14.61
C SER A 280 -11.47 -24.83 -15.90
N GLY A 281 -10.54 -25.09 -16.84
CA GLY A 281 -10.43 -24.37 -18.11
C GLY A 281 -9.70 -23.02 -18.02
N ALA A 282 -9.08 -22.72 -16.87
CA ALA A 282 -8.19 -21.58 -16.70
C ALA A 282 -6.73 -21.98 -16.95
N VAL A 283 -5.88 -21.01 -17.28
CA VAL A 283 -4.44 -21.20 -17.41
C VAL A 283 -3.80 -21.06 -16.03
N PRO A 284 -2.96 -22.00 -15.56
CA PRO A 284 -2.28 -21.86 -14.28
C PRO A 284 -1.16 -20.79 -14.35
N PRO A 285 -0.84 -20.11 -13.24
CA PRO A 285 0.15 -19.04 -13.17
C PRO A 285 1.50 -19.35 -13.82
N ASN A 286 1.97 -20.59 -13.72
CA ASN A 286 3.24 -21.03 -14.30
C ASN A 286 3.23 -21.22 -15.83
N LEU A 287 2.04 -21.24 -16.43
CA LEU A 287 1.85 -21.33 -17.88
C LEU A 287 1.29 -20.03 -18.48
N LEU A 288 1.11 -18.99 -17.67
CA LEU A 288 0.76 -17.67 -18.19
C LEU A 288 1.89 -17.12 -19.07
N PRO A 289 1.60 -16.27 -20.06
CA PRO A 289 2.64 -15.59 -20.79
C PRO A 289 3.51 -14.76 -19.82
N PRO A 290 4.85 -14.81 -19.92
CA PRO A 290 5.71 -14.00 -19.08
C PRO A 290 5.56 -12.51 -19.41
N PRO A 291 5.86 -11.61 -18.46
CA PRO A 291 6.01 -10.19 -18.76
C PRO A 291 7.16 -9.95 -19.76
N PRO A 292 7.10 -8.90 -20.59
CA PRO A 292 6.07 -7.85 -20.58
C PRO A 292 4.76 -8.26 -21.28
N THR A 293 4.77 -9.26 -22.18
CA THR A 293 3.61 -9.64 -23.00
C THR A 293 2.40 -10.04 -22.16
N GLY A 294 2.61 -10.84 -21.12
CA GLY A 294 1.56 -11.28 -20.18
C GLY A 294 1.32 -10.34 -19.00
N ALA A 295 1.90 -9.14 -18.99
CA ALA A 295 1.61 -8.18 -17.93
C ALA A 295 0.09 -7.88 -17.86
N GLY A 296 -0.43 -7.89 -16.63
CA GLY A 296 -1.83 -7.71 -16.32
C GLY A 296 -2.69 -8.97 -16.48
N VAL A 297 -2.11 -10.12 -16.85
CA VAL A 297 -2.85 -11.40 -16.91
C VAL A 297 -2.78 -12.10 -15.56
N PHE A 298 -3.95 -12.52 -15.06
CA PHE A 298 -4.07 -13.20 -13.78
C PHE A 298 -4.99 -14.40 -13.88
N THR A 299 -4.68 -15.43 -13.11
CA THR A 299 -5.57 -16.53 -12.80
C THR A 299 -6.30 -16.20 -11.50
N VAL A 300 -7.60 -15.96 -11.60
CA VAL A 300 -8.48 -15.71 -10.45
C VAL A 300 -8.99 -17.05 -9.95
N VAL A 301 -8.88 -17.28 -8.64
CA VAL A 301 -9.42 -18.46 -7.95
C VAL A 301 -10.29 -17.99 -6.79
N SER A 302 -11.53 -18.48 -6.75
CA SER A 302 -12.46 -18.28 -5.63
C SER A 302 -13.27 -19.56 -5.42
N GLY A 303 -13.09 -20.20 -4.25
CA GLY A 303 -13.66 -21.53 -4.00
C GLY A 303 -13.22 -22.53 -5.07
N GLU A 304 -14.18 -23.12 -5.79
CA GLU A 304 -13.93 -24.05 -6.90
C GLU A 304 -13.79 -23.37 -8.26
N GLN A 305 -14.14 -22.09 -8.37
CA GLN A 305 -14.10 -21.36 -9.63
C GLN A 305 -12.69 -20.88 -9.94
N CYS A 306 -12.25 -21.10 -11.18
CA CYS A 306 -11.00 -20.59 -11.71
C CYS A 306 -11.25 -19.93 -13.07
N VAL A 307 -10.70 -18.73 -13.29
CA VAL A 307 -10.82 -18.02 -14.57
C VAL A 307 -9.56 -17.22 -14.84
N THR A 308 -9.07 -17.25 -16.08
CA THR A 308 -7.95 -16.40 -16.51
C THR A 308 -8.48 -15.11 -17.12
N VAL A 309 -8.04 -13.99 -16.58
CA VAL A 309 -8.51 -12.65 -16.91
C VAL A 309 -7.34 -11.73 -17.23
N ARG A 310 -7.62 -10.57 -17.83
CA ARG A 310 -6.65 -9.49 -17.99
C ARG A 310 -7.17 -8.18 -17.38
N ALA A 311 -6.35 -7.56 -16.54
CA ALA A 311 -6.58 -6.20 -16.05
C ALA A 311 -6.16 -5.17 -17.11
N PRO A 312 -6.89 -4.05 -17.27
CA PRO A 312 -6.44 -2.95 -18.10
C PRO A 312 -5.15 -2.33 -17.56
N TYR A 313 -4.29 -1.92 -18.47
CA TYR A 313 -3.13 -1.11 -18.13
C TYR A 313 -3.58 0.32 -17.85
N LEU A 314 -3.11 0.90 -16.74
CA LEU A 314 -3.31 2.30 -16.39
C LEU A 314 -1.97 3.01 -16.45
N SER A 315 -1.80 3.85 -17.46
CA SER A 315 -0.68 4.78 -17.55
C SER A 315 -0.73 5.83 -16.44
N ASP A 316 0.39 6.50 -16.17
CA ASP A 316 0.43 7.54 -15.12
C ASP A 316 -0.45 8.75 -15.42
N SER A 317 -0.70 9.04 -16.71
CA SER A 317 -1.66 10.06 -17.11
C SER A 317 -3.10 9.63 -16.80
N GLU A 318 -3.45 8.36 -17.05
CA GLU A 318 -4.75 7.81 -16.69
C GLU A 318 -4.94 7.76 -15.18
N ARG A 319 -3.95 7.28 -14.42
CA ARG A 319 -3.99 7.26 -12.95
C ARG A 319 -4.30 8.65 -12.41
N ARG A 320 -3.56 9.67 -12.83
CA ARG A 320 -3.78 11.07 -12.44
C ARG A 320 -5.16 11.58 -12.85
N ARG A 321 -5.59 11.31 -14.09
CA ARG A 321 -6.91 11.70 -14.60
C ARG A 321 -8.05 11.10 -13.76
N TRP A 322 -7.96 9.82 -13.42
CA TRP A 322 -9.03 9.18 -12.64
C TRP A 322 -9.00 9.63 -11.18
N LEU A 323 -7.82 9.79 -10.62
CA LEU A 323 -7.63 10.26 -9.25
C LEU A 323 -8.10 11.71 -9.05
N SER A 324 -8.07 12.56 -10.08
CA SER A 324 -8.62 13.93 -10.00
C SER A 324 -10.14 13.97 -9.84
N ASN A 325 -10.84 12.86 -10.12
CA ASN A 325 -12.27 12.74 -9.87
C ASN A 325 -12.61 12.27 -8.44
N ILE A 326 -11.60 11.96 -7.64
CA ILE A 326 -11.75 11.64 -6.22
C ILE A 326 -11.47 12.91 -5.42
N GLN A 327 -12.40 13.23 -4.52
CA GLN A 327 -12.34 14.41 -3.66
C GLN A 327 -11.05 14.40 -2.83
N ASP A 328 -10.38 15.55 -2.73
CA ASP A 328 -9.29 15.74 -1.79
C ASP A 328 -9.83 15.98 -0.37
N ARG A 329 -9.05 15.58 0.64
CA ARG A 329 -9.33 15.98 2.02
C ARG A 329 -9.43 17.51 2.04
N PRO A 330 -10.39 18.08 2.78
CA PRO A 330 -10.33 19.50 3.09
C PRO A 330 -8.93 19.76 3.63
N GLN A 331 -8.20 20.70 3.03
CA GLN A 331 -7.00 21.20 3.67
C GLN A 331 -7.45 21.64 5.06
N ALA A 332 -6.86 21.08 6.12
CA ALA A 332 -6.91 21.78 7.38
C ALA A 332 -6.43 23.18 7.04
N GLU A 333 -7.23 24.21 7.35
CA GLU A 333 -6.67 25.56 7.42
C GLU A 333 -5.44 25.41 8.29
N VAL A 334 -4.27 25.42 7.66
CA VAL A 334 -3.04 25.67 8.39
C VAL A 334 -3.38 27.00 9.03
N PRO A 335 -3.46 27.09 10.37
CA PRO A 335 -3.50 28.40 10.97
C PRO A 335 -2.37 29.13 10.29
N VAL A 336 -2.67 30.18 9.55
CA VAL A 336 -1.65 31.12 9.13
C VAL A 336 -1.16 31.61 10.48
N GLU A 337 -0.14 30.95 11.03
CA GLU A 337 0.66 31.55 12.06
C GLU A 337 0.96 32.91 11.47
N PRO A 338 0.51 34.00 12.11
CA PRO A 338 0.86 35.32 11.61
C PRO A 338 2.36 35.24 11.45
N ILE A 339 2.83 35.43 10.20
CA ILE A 339 4.24 35.59 9.92
C ILE A 339 4.69 36.55 11.02
N PRO A 340 5.56 36.11 11.94
CA PRO A 340 6.04 37.01 12.96
C PRO A 340 6.53 38.21 12.17
N GLN A 341 5.88 39.36 12.38
CA GLN A 341 6.48 40.61 11.96
C GLN A 341 7.90 40.48 12.45
N GLN A 342 8.87 40.61 11.54
CA GLN A 342 10.28 40.57 11.88
C GLN A 342 10.51 41.69 12.89
N GLU A 343 10.25 41.39 14.16
CA GLU A 343 10.94 41.98 15.27
C GLU A 343 12.38 41.64 14.97
N THR A 344 13.14 42.70 14.74
CA THR A 344 14.60 42.71 14.68
C THR A 344 15.12 42.13 15.98
N GLU A 345 15.10 40.80 16.11
CA GLU A 345 15.82 40.07 17.13
C GLU A 345 17.29 40.09 16.72
N THR A 346 18.03 40.95 17.41
CA THR A 346 19.47 40.87 17.57
C THR A 346 19.91 39.42 17.78
N PRO A 347 20.95 38.94 17.09
CA PRO A 347 21.42 37.56 17.24
C PRO A 347 21.89 37.34 18.67
N ASN A 348 21.17 36.52 19.42
CA ASN A 348 21.63 36.03 20.70
C ASN A 348 22.64 34.91 20.43
N GLU A 349 23.90 35.31 20.26
CA GLU A 349 25.06 34.43 20.25
C GLU A 349 25.18 33.71 21.59
N THR A 350 24.50 32.58 21.76
CA THR A 350 25.00 31.52 22.66
C THR A 350 26.14 30.79 21.94
N SER A 351 27.26 31.50 21.85
CA SER A 351 28.56 30.95 21.47
C SER A 351 28.98 29.92 22.51
N LEU A 352 28.83 28.63 22.19
CA LEU A 352 29.59 27.56 22.83
C LEU A 352 31.07 27.75 22.47
N THR A 353 31.80 28.55 23.26
CA THR A 353 33.25 28.66 23.16
C THR A 353 33.89 27.36 23.63
N LEU A 354 34.64 26.70 22.74
CA LEU A 354 35.45 25.55 23.10
C LEU A 354 36.51 25.96 24.13
N PRO A 355 36.66 25.23 25.25
CA PRO A 355 37.82 25.41 26.11
C PRO A 355 39.10 25.15 25.30
N PRO A 356 40.15 25.98 25.44
CA PRO A 356 41.42 25.77 24.74
C PRO A 356 42.01 24.36 24.92
N THR A 357 41.69 23.69 26.03
CA THR A 357 42.08 22.31 26.33
C THR A 357 41.40 21.29 25.42
N GLU A 358 40.14 21.47 25.05
CA GLU A 358 39.43 20.57 24.12
C GLU A 358 39.98 20.70 22.70
N ILE A 359 40.29 21.93 22.26
CA ILE A 359 40.91 22.18 20.95
C ILE A 359 42.27 21.48 20.84
N ALA A 360 43.10 21.54 21.89
CA ALA A 360 44.40 20.88 21.92
C ALA A 360 44.29 19.34 21.85
N ILE A 361 43.35 18.74 22.59
CA ILE A 361 43.12 17.29 22.60
C ILE A 361 42.64 16.81 21.22
N ILE A 362 41.71 17.55 20.60
CA ILE A 362 41.15 17.21 19.29
C ILE A 362 42.23 17.37 18.20
N GLY A 363 42.99 18.46 18.21
CA GLY A 363 44.09 18.69 17.27
C GLY A 363 45.16 17.61 17.34
N ALA A 364 45.58 17.20 18.54
CA ALA A 364 46.58 16.14 18.71
C ALA A 364 46.09 14.79 18.15
N ARG A 365 44.81 14.44 18.34
CA ARG A 365 44.25 13.18 17.85
C ARG A 365 44.03 13.17 16.33
N ILE A 366 43.69 14.32 15.74
CA ILE A 366 43.65 14.46 14.28
C ILE A 366 45.05 14.27 13.69
N ALA A 367 46.07 14.88 14.30
CA ALA A 367 47.47 14.71 13.86
C ALA A 367 47.97 13.25 13.97
N LEU A 368 47.40 12.47 14.90
CA LEU A 368 47.67 11.04 15.06
C LEU A 368 46.82 10.13 14.15
N GLY A 369 46.01 10.69 13.25
CA GLY A 369 45.20 9.92 12.29
C GLY A 369 44.00 9.19 12.90
N HIS A 370 43.53 9.60 14.08
CA HIS A 370 42.38 8.96 14.71
C HIS A 370 41.09 9.22 13.92
N THR A 371 40.22 8.21 13.85
CA THR A 371 38.92 8.34 13.18
C THR A 371 38.01 9.33 13.92
N LYS A 372 37.08 9.95 13.19
CA LYS A 372 36.07 10.88 13.73
C LYS A 372 35.39 10.34 14.99
N THR A 373 35.00 9.06 14.99
CA THR A 373 34.36 8.39 16.13
C THR A 373 35.28 8.26 17.34
N ALA A 374 36.57 7.98 17.13
CA ALA A 374 37.56 7.83 18.21
C ALA A 374 37.97 9.17 18.85
N ILE A 375 37.94 10.26 18.07
CA ILE A 375 38.14 11.62 18.59
C ILE A 375 36.97 12.04 19.47
N VAL A 376 35.75 11.85 18.98
CA VAL A 376 34.52 12.28 19.64
C VAL A 376 34.29 11.54 20.96
N ARG A 377 34.57 10.23 21.03
CA ARG A 377 34.45 9.43 22.27
C ARG A 377 35.49 9.78 23.34
N ALA A 378 36.54 10.52 23.00
CA ALA A 378 37.59 10.91 23.93
C ALA A 378 37.34 12.27 24.59
N ILE A 379 36.27 12.97 24.20
CA ILE A 379 35.87 14.23 24.81
C ILE A 379 35.14 13.90 26.13
N PRO A 380 35.50 14.54 27.26
CA PRO A 380 34.77 14.40 28.51
C PRO A 380 33.26 14.63 28.32
N ASP A 381 32.45 13.82 29.01
CA ASP A 381 30.97 13.89 28.99
C ASP A 381 30.28 13.58 27.65
N TYR A 382 30.97 12.92 26.71
CA TYR A 382 30.41 12.53 25.41
C TYR A 382 29.07 11.78 25.52
N ASP A 383 28.93 10.88 26.49
CA ASP A 383 27.70 10.06 26.66
C ASP A 383 26.45 10.90 26.99
N THR A 384 26.61 12.17 27.38
CA THR A 384 25.51 13.07 27.74
C THR A 384 25.05 14.02 26.62
N ARG A 385 25.81 14.13 25.52
CA ARG A 385 25.53 15.10 24.44
C ARG A 385 24.97 14.41 23.19
N ARG A 386 23.94 14.99 22.55
CA ARG A 386 23.17 14.32 21.47
C ARG A 386 24.01 14.21 20.19
N HIS A 387 23.98 13.04 19.54
CA HIS A 387 24.81 12.71 18.35
C HIS A 387 24.67 13.70 17.17
N ARG A 388 23.51 14.36 17.00
CA ARG A 388 23.28 15.38 15.95
C ARG A 388 24.01 16.70 16.23
N GLU A 389 24.11 17.11 17.49
CA GLU A 389 24.82 18.34 17.88
C GLU A 389 26.32 18.21 17.57
N PHE A 390 26.86 16.98 17.65
CA PHE A 390 28.26 16.68 17.34
C PHE A 390 28.62 16.66 15.85
N ALA A 391 27.67 16.39 14.95
CA ALA A 391 27.94 16.42 13.51
C ALA A 391 28.29 17.85 13.05
N ALA A 392 27.47 18.83 13.48
CA ALA A 392 27.72 20.25 13.28
C ALA A 392 28.98 20.74 14.03
N TYR A 393 29.27 20.17 15.21
CA TYR A 393 30.47 20.43 16.02
C TYR A 393 31.77 20.08 15.27
N TYR A 394 31.79 18.94 14.59
CA TYR A 394 32.97 18.46 13.86
C TYR A 394 33.27 19.31 12.62
N GLU A 395 32.24 19.71 11.86
CA GLU A 395 32.43 20.56 10.68
C GLU A 395 32.98 21.94 11.06
N ARG A 396 32.55 22.50 12.20
CA ARG A 396 33.05 23.78 12.70
C ARG A 396 34.51 23.71 13.17
N ILE A 397 34.89 22.64 13.87
CA ILE A 397 36.29 22.42 14.27
C ILE A 397 37.18 22.21 13.04
N ALA A 398 36.70 21.46 12.04
CA ALA A 398 37.42 21.29 10.78
C ALA A 398 37.65 22.64 10.07
N ALA A 399 36.62 23.51 10.03
CA ALA A 399 36.73 24.85 9.48
C ALA A 399 37.72 25.73 10.25
N GLU A 400 37.73 25.67 11.58
CA GLU A 400 38.64 26.48 12.41
C GLU A 400 40.09 25.99 12.33
N LEU A 401 40.33 24.68 12.29
CA LEU A 401 41.66 24.10 12.08
C LEU A 401 42.20 24.37 10.67
N ALA A 402 41.31 24.39 9.65
CA ALA A 402 41.66 24.82 8.30
C ALA A 402 42.06 26.31 8.27
N GLY A 403 41.32 27.18 8.96
CA GLY A 403 41.65 28.60 9.09
C GLY A 403 42.97 28.89 9.82
N ARG A 404 43.42 27.99 10.70
CA ARG A 404 44.70 28.09 11.41
C ARG A 404 45.88 27.43 10.67
N GLY A 405 45.67 26.89 9.47
CA GLY A 405 46.72 26.28 8.64
C GLY A 405 47.26 24.94 9.16
N VAL A 406 46.51 24.24 10.02
CA VAL A 406 47.00 23.04 10.73
C VAL A 406 46.78 21.73 9.95
N VAL A 407 46.00 21.72 8.86
CA VAL A 407 45.72 20.51 8.08
C VAL A 407 46.36 20.60 6.69
N LYS A 408 47.49 19.91 6.49
CA LYS A 408 47.94 19.48 5.15
C LYS A 408 47.23 18.17 4.81
N GLY A 409 46.48 18.17 3.71
CA GLY A 409 45.68 17.03 3.27
C GLY A 409 46.48 15.75 3.05
N GLY A 410 45.93 14.65 3.57
CA GLY A 410 46.20 13.27 3.17
C GLY A 410 44.85 12.57 3.07
N GLY A 411 44.61 11.88 1.96
CA GLY A 411 43.32 11.32 1.56
C GLY A 411 42.77 10.19 2.43
#